data_AF-A0A932E536-F1
#
_entry.id   AF-A0A932E536-F1
#
_cell.length_a   1.000
_cell.length_b   1.000
_cell.length_c   1.000
_cell.angle_alpha   90.00
_cell.angle_beta   90.00
_cell.angle_gamma   90.00
#
_symmetry.space_group_name_H-M   'P 1'
#
loop_
_entity.id
_entity.type
_entity.pdbx_description
1 polymer ?
#
loop_
_entity_poly.entity_id
_entity_poly.type
_entity_poly.pdbx_seq_one_letter_code
_entity_poly.pdbx_strand_id
1 'polypeptide(L)'
;MSKINRFLLENNLCLADNPCISPDFCLDWTALSAKLRSGTSMKEWPKSRFETAAGVWTLLEDELAGDCAWRLQARDAAHATGVLAEGVALGEKLAAFPADWENLLRLKNLVQEHDSASAIFPTAGANLGRSTLGIGARFTTLHWPAVEWAMSALDLGVTANQNSIPRELVYDVDAMLD
;
A
#
# COMPACT_ATOMS: atom_id res chain seq x y z
N MET A 1 -7.33 -9.18 -9.97
CA MET A 1 -6.42 -8.46 -10.89
C MET A 1 -7.21 -7.51 -11.78
N SER A 2 -6.86 -6.22 -11.75
CA SER A 2 -7.46 -5.15 -12.56
C SER A 2 -7.08 -5.25 -14.05
N LYS A 3 -7.75 -4.48 -14.92
CA LYS A 3 -7.46 -4.49 -16.36
C LYS A 3 -6.09 -3.87 -16.64
N ILE A 4 -5.76 -2.77 -15.95
CA ILE A 4 -4.43 -2.15 -16.04
C ILE A 4 -3.32 -3.14 -15.65
N ASN A 5 -3.42 -3.86 -14.52
CA ASN A 5 -2.36 -4.80 -14.13
C ASN A 5 -2.21 -5.91 -15.17
N ARG A 6 -3.30 -6.42 -15.74
CA ARG A 6 -3.25 -7.39 -16.84
C ARG A 6 -2.52 -6.81 -18.05
N PHE A 7 -2.91 -5.62 -18.50
CA PHE A 7 -2.27 -4.95 -19.64
C PHE A 7 -0.77 -4.76 -19.41
N LEU A 8 -0.36 -4.35 -18.21
CA LEU A 8 1.04 -4.17 -17.86
C LEU A 8 1.82 -5.48 -17.97
N LEU A 9 1.30 -6.56 -17.37
CA LEU A 9 1.93 -7.88 -17.41
C LEU A 9 2.01 -8.44 -18.84
N GLU A 10 0.96 -8.28 -19.65
CA GLU A 10 0.95 -8.69 -21.06
C GLU A 10 2.00 -7.95 -21.91
N ASN A 11 2.38 -6.74 -21.49
CA ASN A 11 3.39 -5.92 -22.15
C ASN A 11 4.77 -5.97 -21.46
N ASN A 12 4.98 -6.90 -20.52
CA ASN A 12 6.23 -7.05 -19.76
C ASN A 12 6.65 -5.77 -19.01
N LEU A 13 5.68 -5.02 -18.49
CA LEU A 13 5.91 -3.85 -17.66
C LEU A 13 5.78 -4.25 -16.18
N CYS A 14 6.77 -3.88 -15.37
CA CYS A 14 6.81 -4.21 -13.94
C CYS A 14 6.95 -2.97 -13.06
N LEU A 15 6.68 -3.12 -11.76
CA LEU A 15 6.74 -2.01 -10.80
C LEU A 15 8.19 -1.60 -10.49
N ALA A 16 9.16 -2.51 -10.65
CA ALA A 16 10.58 -2.18 -10.47
C ALA A 16 11.06 -1.11 -11.46
N ASP A 17 10.53 -1.09 -12.68
CA ASP A 17 10.86 -0.09 -13.70
C ASP A 17 10.13 1.24 -13.46
N ASN A 18 8.86 1.17 -13.03
CA ASN A 18 8.05 2.34 -12.74
C ASN A 18 6.99 2.04 -11.66
N PRO A 19 7.23 2.39 -10.39
CA PRO A 19 6.29 2.11 -9.30
C PRO A 19 5.04 3.00 -9.33
N CYS A 20 4.97 3.99 -10.24
CA CYS A 20 3.79 4.85 -10.41
C CYS A 20 2.85 4.36 -11.53
N ILE A 21 3.14 3.23 -12.19
CA ILE A 21 2.41 2.79 -13.38
C ILE A 21 1.05 2.13 -13.05
N SER A 22 0.84 1.75 -11.79
CA SER A 22 -0.41 1.17 -11.28
C SER A 22 -0.74 1.76 -9.91
N PRO A 23 -2.04 1.88 -9.54
CA PRO A 23 -2.43 2.14 -8.16
C PRO A 23 -2.13 0.96 -7.22
N ASP A 24 -1.97 -0.25 -7.76
CA ASP A 24 -1.62 -1.45 -7.01
C ASP A 24 -0.11 -1.59 -6.90
N PHE A 25 0.38 -1.87 -5.69
CA PHE A 25 1.77 -2.26 -5.46
C PHE A 25 1.97 -3.77 -5.63
N CYS A 26 1.00 -4.49 -6.17
CA CYS A 26 1.12 -5.88 -6.57
C CYS A 26 0.37 -6.11 -7.89
N LEU A 27 1.13 -6.28 -8.97
CA LEU A 27 0.63 -6.62 -10.30
C LEU A 27 0.42 -8.13 -10.42
N ASP A 28 1.41 -8.94 -10.04
CA ASP A 28 1.39 -10.40 -10.18
C ASP A 28 1.44 -11.12 -8.84
N TRP A 29 0.29 -11.18 -8.18
CA TRP A 29 0.13 -11.93 -6.93
C TRP A 29 0.40 -13.43 -7.10
N THR A 30 0.13 -13.99 -8.28
CA THR A 30 0.32 -15.42 -8.52
C THR A 30 1.81 -15.76 -8.45
N ALA A 31 2.66 -14.99 -9.13
CA ALA A 31 4.11 -15.15 -9.06
C ALA A 31 4.66 -14.81 -7.68
N LEU A 32 4.24 -13.70 -7.07
CA LEU A 32 4.76 -13.26 -5.76
C LEU A 32 4.43 -14.28 -4.65
N SER A 33 3.18 -14.75 -4.59
CA SER A 33 2.76 -15.73 -3.59
C SER A 33 3.45 -17.09 -3.73
N ALA A 34 3.78 -17.51 -4.96
CA ALA A 34 4.56 -18.72 -5.20
C ALA A 34 5.98 -18.58 -4.63
N LYS A 35 6.66 -17.45 -4.88
CA LYS A 35 7.99 -17.16 -4.33
C LYS A 35 7.99 -17.11 -2.79
N LEU A 36 6.97 -16.48 -2.21
CA LEU A 36 6.81 -16.41 -0.76
C LEU A 36 6.63 -17.81 -0.14
N ARG A 37 5.81 -18.67 -0.75
CA ARG A 37 5.61 -20.06 -0.29
C ARG A 37 6.85 -20.94 -0.45
N SER A 38 7.68 -20.69 -1.46
CA SER A 38 8.96 -21.39 -1.61
C SER A 38 10.05 -20.91 -0.66
N GLY A 39 9.77 -19.91 0.18
CA GLY A 39 10.75 -19.35 1.12
C GLY A 39 11.80 -18.48 0.44
N THR A 40 11.52 -17.98 -0.76
CA THR A 40 12.39 -16.99 -1.42
C THR A 40 12.48 -15.75 -0.56
N SER A 41 13.70 -15.29 -0.30
CA SER A 41 13.92 -14.08 0.51
C SER A 41 13.34 -12.87 -0.21
N MET A 42 12.49 -12.12 0.50
CA MET A 42 11.98 -10.82 0.07
C MET A 42 12.64 -9.73 0.90
N LYS A 43 12.71 -8.53 0.34
CA LYS A 43 13.11 -7.36 1.12
C LYS A 43 12.01 -6.99 2.09
N GLU A 44 12.36 -6.91 3.36
CA GLU A 44 11.48 -6.39 4.39
C GLU A 44 11.71 -4.90 4.56
N TRP A 45 10.63 -4.13 4.74
CA TRP A 45 10.69 -2.70 5.01
C TRP A 45 10.34 -2.42 6.48
N PRO A 46 11.30 -2.33 7.42
CA PRO A 46 10.99 -2.28 8.85
C PRO A 46 10.20 -1.05 9.28
N LYS A 47 10.37 0.08 8.56
CA LYS A 47 9.62 1.33 8.81
C LYS A 47 8.14 1.24 8.44
N SER A 48 7.73 0.22 7.68
CA SER A 48 6.32 -0.03 7.36
C SER A 48 5.55 -0.75 8.48
N ARG A 49 6.19 -1.03 9.61
CA ARG A 49 5.58 -1.81 10.70
C ARG A 49 4.45 -1.04 11.39
N PHE A 50 3.28 -1.66 11.49
CA PHE A 50 2.16 -1.19 12.32
C PHE A 50 1.37 -2.36 12.91
N GLU A 51 0.39 -2.07 13.76
CA GLU A 51 -0.42 -3.08 14.44
C GLU A 51 -1.91 -2.90 14.17
N THR A 52 -2.63 -4.01 14.23
CA THR A 52 -4.09 -4.09 14.24
C THR A 52 -4.52 -5.10 15.31
N ALA A 53 -5.83 -5.26 15.50
CA ALA A 53 -6.36 -6.37 16.30
C ALA A 53 -5.88 -7.75 15.81
N ALA A 54 -5.67 -7.92 14.50
CA ALA A 54 -5.20 -9.18 13.91
C ALA A 54 -3.73 -9.51 14.23
N GLY A 55 -2.90 -8.48 14.46
CA GLY A 55 -1.48 -8.66 14.74
C GLY A 55 -0.59 -7.58 14.16
N VAL A 56 0.67 -7.94 13.94
CA VAL A 56 1.73 -7.04 13.48
C VAL A 56 1.88 -7.19 11.97
N TRP A 57 1.90 -6.06 11.29
CA TRP A 57 2.04 -5.99 9.84
C TRP A 57 3.42 -5.47 9.45
N THR A 58 3.93 -5.92 8.30
CA THR A 58 5.14 -5.38 7.67
C THR A 58 5.04 -5.57 6.16
N LEU A 59 5.57 -4.62 5.38
CA LEU A 59 5.64 -4.70 3.93
C LEU A 59 6.86 -5.53 3.51
N LEU A 60 6.63 -6.44 2.56
CA LEU A 60 7.64 -7.18 1.82
C LEU A 60 7.65 -6.71 0.37
N GLU A 61 8.82 -6.73 -0.26
CA GLU A 61 9.02 -6.39 -1.67
C GLU A 61 9.87 -7.46 -2.37
N ASP A 62 9.42 -7.89 -3.55
CA ASP A 62 10.25 -8.58 -4.53
C ASP A 62 10.99 -7.54 -5.37
N GLU A 63 12.24 -7.24 -5.00
CA GLU A 63 13.02 -6.16 -5.64
C GLU A 63 13.22 -6.35 -7.16
N LEU A 64 13.07 -7.57 -7.68
CA LEU A 64 13.20 -7.83 -9.10
C LEU A 64 11.96 -7.36 -9.89
N ALA A 65 10.77 -7.56 -9.35
CA ALA A 65 9.51 -7.22 -10.02
C ALA A 65 8.89 -5.91 -9.50
N GLY A 66 9.26 -5.49 -8.30
CA GLY A 66 8.66 -4.39 -7.53
C GLY A 66 7.32 -4.76 -6.87
N ASP A 67 6.85 -5.99 -7.04
CA ASP A 67 5.63 -6.48 -6.39
C ASP A 67 5.80 -6.55 -4.88
N CYS A 68 4.82 -6.02 -4.16
CA CYS A 68 4.81 -5.93 -2.71
C CYS A 68 3.70 -6.77 -2.09
N ALA A 69 3.96 -7.26 -0.87
CA ALA A 69 3.00 -7.99 -0.06
C ALA A 69 2.95 -7.46 1.37
N TRP A 70 1.75 -7.43 1.95
CA TRP A 70 1.57 -7.24 3.37
C TRP A 70 1.77 -8.57 4.09
N ARG A 71 2.82 -8.66 4.93
CA ARG A 71 3.03 -9.79 5.85
C ARG A 71 2.33 -9.51 7.16
N LEU A 72 1.50 -10.43 7.60
CA LEU A 72 0.89 -10.46 8.92
C LEU A 72 1.57 -11.51 9.80
N GLN A 73 2.09 -11.06 10.94
CA GLN A 73 2.34 -11.92 12.09
C GLN A 73 1.11 -11.90 12.99
N ALA A 74 0.27 -12.92 12.84
CA ALA A 74 -1.05 -13.00 13.47
C ALA A 74 -0.95 -13.28 14.97
N ARG A 75 -1.82 -12.66 15.76
CA ARG A 75 -2.00 -12.98 17.18
C ARG A 75 -2.62 -14.36 17.36
N ASP A 76 -3.63 -14.67 16.53
CA ASP A 76 -4.32 -15.96 16.46
C ASP A 76 -4.09 -16.63 15.09
N ALA A 77 -3.70 -17.90 15.12
CA ALA A 77 -3.39 -18.71 13.94
C ALA A 77 -4.65 -19.09 13.13
N ALA A 78 -5.79 -19.28 13.80
CA ALA A 78 -6.97 -19.91 13.20
C ALA A 78 -7.58 -19.12 12.03
N HIS A 79 -7.28 -17.83 11.92
CA HIS A 79 -7.86 -16.93 10.92
C HIS A 79 -6.83 -16.06 10.20
N ALA A 80 -5.55 -16.41 10.28
CA ALA A 80 -4.46 -15.55 9.80
C ALA A 80 -4.57 -15.17 8.32
N THR A 81 -5.05 -16.07 7.45
CA THR A 81 -5.19 -15.83 6.01
C THR A 81 -6.52 -15.20 5.60
N GLY A 82 -7.49 -15.08 6.52
CA GLY A 82 -8.82 -14.55 6.24
C GLY A 82 -8.99 -13.06 6.51
N VAL A 83 -7.92 -12.38 6.94
CA VAL A 83 -7.98 -10.97 7.37
C VAL A 83 -8.19 -10.02 6.18
N LEU A 84 -7.48 -10.28 5.09
CA LEU A 84 -7.56 -9.58 3.80
C LEU A 84 -7.81 -10.58 2.67
N ALA A 85 -8.10 -10.09 1.46
CA ALA A 85 -8.36 -10.94 0.31
C ALA A 85 -7.08 -11.65 -0.18
N GLU A 86 -7.26 -12.83 -0.78
CA GLU A 86 -6.17 -13.61 -1.41
C GLU A 86 -5.02 -14.01 -0.47
N GLY A 87 -5.29 -14.10 0.83
CA GLY A 87 -4.29 -14.44 1.84
C GLY A 87 -3.68 -15.84 1.68
N VAL A 88 -2.36 -15.91 1.81
CA VAL A 88 -1.60 -17.18 1.79
C VAL A 88 -0.88 -17.40 3.10
N ALA A 89 -0.89 -18.64 3.59
CA ALA A 89 -0.14 -19.01 4.79
C ALA A 89 1.35 -19.21 4.45
N LEU A 90 2.22 -18.64 5.27
CA LEU A 90 3.68 -18.83 5.24
C LEU A 90 4.19 -19.63 6.44
N GLY A 91 3.32 -19.91 7.41
CA GLY A 91 3.56 -20.67 8.62
C GLY A 91 2.31 -20.62 9.51
N GLU A 92 2.37 -21.18 10.72
CA GLU A 92 1.18 -21.24 11.61
C GLU A 92 0.60 -19.86 11.95
N LYS A 93 1.46 -18.85 12.13
CA LYS A 93 1.08 -17.47 12.49
C LYS A 93 1.50 -16.43 11.48
N LEU A 94 1.96 -16.86 10.31
CA LEU A 94 2.44 -15.97 9.26
C LEU A 94 1.53 -16.09 8.05
N ALA A 95 0.99 -14.96 7.61
CA ALA A 95 0.24 -14.84 6.38
C ALA A 95 0.79 -13.69 5.53
N ALA A 96 0.56 -13.77 4.22
CA ALA A 96 0.86 -12.70 3.29
C ALA A 96 -0.33 -12.43 2.37
N PHE A 97 -0.46 -11.17 1.95
CA PHE A 97 -1.54 -10.66 1.12
C PHE A 97 -0.98 -9.71 0.06
N PRO A 98 -1.59 -9.61 -1.13
CA PRO A 98 -1.15 -8.66 -2.14
C PRO A 98 -1.32 -7.22 -1.65
N ALA A 99 -0.33 -6.37 -1.91
CA ALA A 99 -0.41 -4.93 -1.64
C ALA A 99 -1.21 -4.20 -2.74
N ASP A 100 -2.45 -4.63 -2.98
CA ASP A 100 -3.38 -3.99 -3.89
C ASP A 100 -4.25 -2.93 -3.21
N TRP A 101 -4.98 -2.17 -4.02
CA TRP A 101 -5.85 -1.09 -3.59
C TRP A 101 -7.01 -1.56 -2.72
N GLU A 102 -7.65 -2.69 -3.06
CA GLU A 102 -8.80 -3.22 -2.31
C GLU A 102 -8.40 -3.62 -0.88
N ASN A 103 -7.28 -4.31 -0.75
CA ASN A 103 -6.70 -4.67 0.53
C ASN A 103 -6.20 -3.44 1.30
N LEU A 104 -5.67 -2.42 0.62
CA LEU A 104 -5.29 -1.16 1.28
C LEU A 104 -6.50 -0.47 1.94
N LEU A 105 -7.65 -0.42 1.25
CA LEU A 105 -8.89 0.14 1.80
C LEU A 105 -9.39 -0.63 3.03
N ARG A 106 -9.30 -1.96 3.01
CA ARG A 106 -9.68 -2.79 4.15
C ARG A 106 -8.70 -2.63 5.31
N LEU A 107 -7.40 -2.60 5.02
CA LEU A 107 -6.34 -2.41 5.99
C LEU A 107 -6.44 -1.05 6.70
N LYS A 108 -6.82 0.02 5.98
CA LYS A 108 -7.17 1.32 6.56
C LYS A 108 -8.18 1.17 7.69
N ASN A 109 -9.29 0.49 7.44
CA ASN A 109 -10.35 0.33 8.43
C ASN A 109 -9.83 -0.45 9.65
N LEU A 110 -9.10 -1.55 9.43
CA LEU A 110 -8.50 -2.34 10.51
C LEU A 110 -7.52 -1.54 11.39
N VAL A 111 -6.75 -0.64 10.77
CA VAL A 111 -5.84 0.26 11.49
C VAL A 111 -6.63 1.26 12.32
N GLN A 112 -7.65 1.89 11.75
CA GLN A 112 -8.46 2.90 12.46
C GLN A 112 -9.36 2.29 13.55
N GLU A 113 -9.83 1.06 13.36
CA GLU A 113 -10.56 0.29 14.38
C GLU A 113 -9.66 -0.09 15.56
N HIS A 114 -8.38 -0.38 15.31
CA HIS A 114 -7.40 -0.68 16.35
C HIS A 114 -6.91 0.56 17.08
N ASP A 115 -6.63 1.63 16.33
CA ASP A 115 -6.20 2.92 16.83
C ASP A 115 -6.86 4.05 16.03
N SER A 116 -7.93 4.61 16.60
CA SER A 116 -8.66 5.73 15.99
C SER A 116 -7.82 7.01 15.84
N ALA A 117 -6.69 7.11 16.54
CA ALA A 117 -5.76 8.24 16.44
C ALA A 117 -4.65 8.01 15.41
N SER A 118 -4.61 6.84 14.76
CA SER A 118 -3.60 6.50 13.77
C SER A 118 -3.57 7.50 12.61
N ALA A 119 -2.38 8.02 12.33
CA ALA A 119 -2.11 8.95 11.23
C ALA A 119 -1.49 8.27 10.00
N ILE A 120 -1.45 6.93 9.96
CA ILE A 120 -0.97 6.17 8.78
C ILE A 120 -1.82 6.50 7.55
N PHE A 121 -3.11 6.76 7.77
CA PHE A 121 -4.02 7.25 6.73
C PHE A 121 -4.44 8.69 7.04
N PRO A 122 -4.74 9.50 6.00
CA PRO A 122 -5.16 10.88 6.20
C PRO A 122 -6.39 10.98 7.12
N THR A 123 -6.30 11.84 8.13
CA THR A 123 -7.41 12.19 9.03
C THR A 123 -7.67 13.69 8.97
N ALA A 124 -8.90 14.11 9.22
CA ALA A 124 -9.22 15.52 9.38
C ALA A 124 -8.78 15.95 10.79
N GLY A 125 -7.66 16.67 10.89
CA GLY A 125 -7.31 17.38 12.12
C GLY A 125 -8.30 18.52 12.34
N ALA A 126 -8.86 18.65 13.55
CA ALA A 126 -9.73 19.76 13.96
C ALA A 126 -8.97 21.11 14.07
N ASN A 127 -8.22 21.46 13.03
CA ASN A 127 -7.26 22.56 12.96
C ASN A 127 -7.80 23.75 12.14
N LEU A 128 -9.12 23.94 12.11
CA LEU A 128 -9.72 25.13 11.53
C LEU A 128 -9.08 26.39 12.15
N GLY A 129 -8.40 27.19 11.32
CA GLY A 129 -7.66 28.39 11.75
C GLY A 129 -6.15 28.22 11.93
N ARG A 130 -5.56 27.06 11.62
CA ARG A 130 -4.09 26.86 11.57
C ARG A 130 -3.59 26.72 10.13
N SER A 131 -2.35 27.13 9.88
CA SER A 131 -1.70 26.96 8.58
C SER A 131 -1.42 25.49 8.30
N THR A 132 -1.81 25.01 7.11
CA THR A 132 -1.49 23.68 6.60
C THR A 132 -0.81 23.79 5.23
N LEU A 133 0.10 22.88 4.92
CA LEU A 133 0.73 22.80 3.60
C LEU A 133 0.07 21.72 2.75
N GLY A 134 -0.46 22.10 1.59
CA GLY A 134 -1.01 21.17 0.61
C GLY A 134 0.08 20.65 -0.32
N ILE A 135 0.26 19.33 -0.40
CA ILE A 135 1.24 18.71 -1.28
C ILE A 135 0.52 17.90 -2.37
N GLY A 136 0.68 18.36 -3.60
CA GLY A 136 0.18 17.66 -4.78
C GLY A 136 1.08 16.52 -5.20
N ALA A 137 0.45 15.39 -5.53
CA ALA A 137 1.09 14.10 -5.73
C ALA A 137 0.75 13.55 -7.13
N ARG A 138 1.14 14.29 -8.18
CA ARG A 138 0.84 13.89 -9.58
C ARG A 138 1.61 12.64 -10.03
N PHE A 139 2.78 12.41 -9.44
CA PHE A 139 3.53 11.16 -9.51
C PHE A 139 3.59 10.62 -8.09
N THR A 140 2.63 9.76 -7.76
CA THR A 140 2.19 9.45 -6.41
C THR A 140 3.34 9.10 -5.48
N THR A 141 4.37 8.35 -5.90
CA THR A 141 5.36 7.79 -4.95
C THR A 141 6.70 8.51 -4.87
N LEU A 142 7.13 9.24 -5.90
CA LEU A 142 8.52 9.74 -5.99
C LEU A 142 8.87 10.85 -5.00
N HIS A 143 7.87 11.61 -4.56
CA HIS A 143 8.09 12.80 -3.72
C HIS A 143 7.86 12.53 -2.22
N TRP A 144 7.31 11.37 -1.84
CA TRP A 144 6.94 11.08 -0.45
C TRP A 144 8.08 11.15 0.56
N PRO A 145 9.32 10.67 0.28
CA PRO A 145 10.43 10.84 1.22
C PRO A 145 10.76 12.31 1.51
N ALA A 146 10.63 13.19 0.51
CA ALA A 146 10.84 14.62 0.69
C ALA A 146 9.68 15.28 1.45
N VAL A 147 8.45 14.79 1.26
CA VAL A 147 7.29 15.23 2.03
C VAL A 147 7.41 14.83 3.50
N GLU A 148 7.77 13.58 3.79
CA GLU A 148 8.03 13.09 5.15
C GLU A 148 9.09 13.95 5.84
N TRP A 149 10.20 14.22 5.14
CA TRP A 149 11.26 15.09 5.65
C TRP A 149 10.74 16.51 5.95
N ALA A 150 10.00 17.12 5.02
CA ALA A 150 9.46 18.47 5.19
C ALA A 150 8.46 18.54 6.35
N MET A 151 7.62 17.52 6.52
CA MET A 151 6.71 17.38 7.66
C MET A 151 7.47 17.37 8.98
N SER A 152 8.50 16.52 9.09
CA SER A 152 9.30 16.40 10.30
C SER A 152 10.11 17.65 10.62
N ALA A 153 10.53 18.42 9.61
CA ALA A 153 11.39 19.59 9.79
C ALA A 153 10.61 20.88 10.09
N LEU A 154 9.37 21.00 9.61
CA LEU A 154 8.61 22.27 9.64
C LEU A 154 7.50 22.31 10.70
N ASP A 155 7.19 21.20 11.35
CA ASP A 155 6.10 21.09 12.35
C ASP A 155 4.74 21.64 11.85
N LEU A 156 4.49 21.47 10.54
CA LEU A 156 3.26 21.90 9.87
C LEU A 156 2.34 20.70 9.60
N GLY A 157 1.03 20.89 9.78
CA GLY A 157 0.04 19.94 9.30
C GLY A 157 0.06 19.88 7.77
N VAL A 158 0.07 18.67 7.20
CA VAL A 158 0.13 18.47 5.74
C VAL A 158 -1.16 17.85 5.22
N THR A 159 -1.68 18.43 4.14
CA THR A 159 -2.69 17.80 3.28
C THR A 159 -1.95 17.06 2.17
N ALA A 160 -1.73 15.77 2.40
CA ALA A 160 -1.08 14.86 1.45
C ALA A 160 -2.09 14.39 0.38
N ASN A 161 -1.59 14.04 -0.81
CA ASN A 161 -2.35 13.48 -1.93
C ASN A 161 -3.36 14.47 -2.52
N GLN A 162 -2.97 15.75 -2.60
CA GLN A 162 -3.83 16.81 -3.11
C GLN A 162 -3.76 16.87 -4.65
N ASN A 163 -4.72 16.24 -5.32
CA ASN A 163 -4.89 16.40 -6.77
C ASN A 163 -6.19 17.16 -7.06
N SER A 164 -6.17 18.05 -8.06
CA SER A 164 -7.38 18.75 -8.50
C SER A 164 -8.25 17.85 -9.37
N ILE A 165 -9.42 17.46 -8.86
CA ILE A 165 -10.46 16.79 -9.65
C ILE A 165 -11.29 17.89 -10.35
N PRO A 166 -11.47 17.86 -11.69
CA PRO A 166 -11.10 16.79 -12.61
C PRO A 166 -9.77 16.98 -13.36
N ARG A 167 -9.13 18.16 -13.32
CA ARG A 167 -8.02 18.51 -14.25
C ARG A 167 -6.80 17.60 -14.20
N GLU A 168 -6.53 16.96 -13.07
CA GLU A 168 -5.33 16.13 -12.85
C GLU A 168 -5.63 14.62 -12.76
N LEU A 169 -6.90 14.23 -12.72
CA LEU A 169 -7.37 12.84 -12.54
C LEU A 169 -8.28 12.41 -13.71
N VAL A 170 -8.04 12.96 -14.90
CA VAL A 170 -8.95 12.83 -16.07
C VAL A 170 -9.02 11.40 -16.63
N TYR A 171 -8.10 10.51 -16.28
CA TYR A 171 -7.99 9.20 -16.91
C TYR A 171 -8.29 8.08 -15.92
N ASP A 172 -9.52 7.55 -15.98
CA ASP A 172 -9.80 6.20 -15.50
C ASP A 172 -9.20 5.22 -16.52
N VAL A 173 -7.97 4.78 -16.24
CA VAL A 173 -7.21 3.91 -17.15
C VAL A 173 -7.94 2.59 -17.37
N ASP A 174 -8.67 2.06 -16.38
CA ASP A 174 -9.43 0.82 -16.55
C ASP A 174 -10.62 1.01 -17.50
N ALA A 175 -11.26 2.19 -17.52
CA ALA A 175 -12.29 2.55 -18.49
C ALA A 175 -11.73 2.81 -19.90
N MET A 176 -10.44 3.13 -20.03
CA MET A 176 -9.75 3.29 -21.31
C MET A 176 -9.25 1.97 -21.92
N LEU A 177 -9.33 0.86 -21.16
CA LEU A 177 -8.93 -0.49 -21.57
C LEU A 177 -10.13 -1.39 -21.94
N ASP A 178 -11.33 -0.81 -22.04
CA ASP A 178 -12.54 -1.41 -22.64
C ASP A 178 -12.57 -1.23 -24.17
#